data_AF-A0A953K1A4-F1
#
_entry.id   AF-A0A953K1A4-F1
#
_cell.length_a   1.000
_cell.length_b   1.000
_cell.length_c   1.000
_cell.angle_alpha   90.00
_cell.angle_beta   90.00
_cell.angle_gamma   90.00
#
_symmetry.space_group_name_H-M   'P 1'
#
loop_
_entity.id
_entity.type
_entity.pdbx_description
1 polymer ?
#
loop_
_entity_poly.entity_id
_entity_poly.type
_entity_poly.pdbx_seq_one_letter_code
_entity_poly.pdbx_strand_id
1 'polypeptide(L)'
;MNERYQLGLLNLVHLLISADGVIDGNERSAVSRICEMENIPETLLRRFESDVQGMKERDIYSKGLELLSQCTEEEKLRAFVHLYKMSEVDGRVHVKEVRLLLYSIKLAGVEFDDVVKLAQKK
;
A
#
# COMPACT_ATOMS: atom_id res chain seq x y z
N MET A 1 -14.98 5.62 5.24
CA MET A 1 -13.94 5.36 4.23
C MET A 1 -14.41 4.24 3.31
N ASN A 2 -13.97 4.21 2.06
CA ASN A 2 -14.33 3.16 1.11
C ASN A 2 -13.56 1.86 1.40
N GLU A 3 -14.25 0.73 1.59
CA GLU A 3 -13.63 -0.55 1.92
C GLU A 3 -12.71 -1.04 0.78
N ARG A 4 -13.03 -0.76 -0.49
CA ARG A 4 -12.18 -1.13 -1.63
C ARG A 4 -10.84 -0.39 -1.56
N TYR A 5 -10.87 0.90 -1.25
CA TYR A 5 -9.67 1.70 -1.04
C TYR A 5 -8.81 1.13 0.10
N GLN A 6 -9.43 0.85 1.25
CA GLN A 6 -8.72 0.35 2.43
C GLN A 6 -8.08 -1.01 2.17
N LEU A 7 -8.82 -1.95 1.57
CA LEU A 7 -8.27 -3.26 1.22
C LEU A 7 -7.22 -3.16 0.12
N GLY A 8 -7.43 -2.32 -0.90
CA GLY A 8 -6.47 -2.09 -1.97
C GLY A 8 -5.14 -1.58 -1.43
N LEU A 9 -5.20 -0.60 -0.52
CA LEU A 9 -4.03 -0.08 0.19
C LEU A 9 -3.34 -1.16 1.02
N LEU A 10 -4.07 -1.93 1.83
CA LEU A 10 -3.50 -2.99 2.65
C LEU A 10 -2.79 -4.07 1.82
N ASN A 11 -3.34 -4.47 0.67
CA ASN A 11 -2.69 -5.43 -0.24
C ASN A 11 -1.35 -4.92 -0.73
N LEU A 12 -1.28 -3.67 -1.21
CA LEU A 12 -0.04 -3.11 -1.73
C LEU A 12 0.97 -2.81 -0.62
N VAL A 13 0.52 -2.34 0.54
CA VAL A 13 1.37 -2.10 1.71
C VAL A 13 1.99 -3.41 2.20
N HIS A 14 1.19 -4.48 2.28
CA HIS A 14 1.68 -5.80 2.67
C HIS A 14 2.77 -6.31 1.72
N LEU A 15 2.61 -6.11 0.40
CA LEU A 15 3.64 -6.48 -0.58
C LEU A 15 4.90 -5.63 -0.51
N LEU A 16 4.74 -4.35 -0.15
CA LEU A 16 5.86 -3.44 -0.02
C LEU A 16 6.76 -3.89 1.15
N ILE A 17 6.16 -4.15 2.32
CA ILE A 17 6.91 -4.56 3.53
C ILE A 17 7.36 -6.01 3.52
N SER A 18 6.68 -6.90 2.78
CA SER A 18 7.09 -8.31 2.68
C SER A 18 8.14 -8.57 1.59
N ALA A 19 8.61 -7.53 0.89
CA ALA A 19 9.48 -7.67 -0.29
C ALA A 19 10.87 -8.27 0.01
N ASP A 20 11.36 -8.11 1.24
CA ASP A 20 12.62 -8.65 1.74
C ASP A 20 12.47 -10.02 2.45
N GLY A 21 11.23 -10.44 2.69
CA GLY A 21 10.86 -11.70 3.35
C GLY A 21 10.90 -11.66 4.89
N VAL A 22 11.13 -10.50 5.53
CA VAL A 22 11.23 -10.38 6.99
C VAL A 22 10.36 -9.23 7.48
N ILE A 23 9.16 -9.55 7.99
CA ILE A 23 8.33 -8.52 8.62
C ILE A 23 8.85 -8.17 10.01
N ASP A 24 9.44 -6.99 10.17
CA ASP A 24 10.01 -6.52 11.42
C ASP A 24 9.05 -5.64 12.26
N GLY A 25 9.52 -5.12 13.40
CA GLY A 25 8.72 -4.28 14.29
C GLY A 25 8.43 -2.87 13.75
N ASN A 26 9.30 -2.34 12.88
CA ASN A 26 9.13 -1.03 12.26
C ASN A 26 8.03 -1.09 11.21
N GLU A 27 7.99 -2.16 10.42
CA GLU A 27 6.97 -2.38 9.40
C GLU A 27 5.58 -2.58 10.00
N ARG A 28 5.46 -3.36 11.08
CA ARG A 28 4.20 -3.48 11.84
C ARG A 28 3.73 -2.12 12.37
N SER A 29 4.66 -1.30 12.85
CA SER A 29 4.34 0.05 13.32
C SER A 29 3.87 0.95 12.18
N ALA A 30 4.45 0.81 10.98
CA ALA A 30 4.04 1.55 9.79
C ALA A 30 2.62 1.17 9.34
N VAL A 31 2.30 -0.14 9.31
CA VAL A 31 0.93 -0.61 9.02
C VAL A 31 -0.06 -0.06 10.04
N SER A 32 0.26 -0.10 11.34
CA SER A 32 -0.62 0.45 12.38
C SER A 32 -0.92 1.94 12.16
N ARG A 33 0.10 2.73 11.83
CA ARG A 33 -0.07 4.17 11.54
C ARG A 33 -0.98 4.40 10.33
N ILE A 34 -0.82 3.62 9.26
CA ILE A 34 -1.70 3.73 8.09
C ILE A 34 -3.14 3.38 8.46
N CYS A 35 -3.34 2.32 9.25
CA CYS A 35 -4.67 1.94 9.71
C CYS A 35 -5.33 3.07 10.51
N GLU A 36 -4.59 3.75 11.37
CA GLU A 36 -5.07 4.93 12.11
C GLU A 36 -5.40 6.09 11.16
N MET A 37 -4.48 6.47 10.28
CA MET A 37 -4.65 7.58 9.33
C MET A 37 -5.85 7.40 8.41
N GLU A 38 -6.04 6.18 7.91
CA GLU A 38 -7.10 5.84 6.96
C GLU A 38 -8.35 5.24 7.62
N ASN A 39 -8.45 5.32 8.95
CA ASN A 39 -9.57 4.82 9.75
C ASN A 39 -9.97 3.37 9.37
N ILE A 40 -8.97 2.52 9.19
CA ILE A 40 -9.14 1.09 8.89
C ILE A 40 -9.55 0.38 10.18
N PRO A 41 -10.75 -0.21 10.24
CA PRO A 41 -11.18 -0.94 11.42
C PRO A 41 -10.29 -2.15 11.67
N GLU A 42 -10.00 -2.44 12.95
CA GLU A 42 -9.23 -3.63 13.34
C GLU A 42 -9.86 -4.93 12.80
N THR A 43 -11.20 -4.98 12.72
CA THR A 43 -11.93 -6.11 12.15
C THR A 43 -11.63 -6.32 10.66
N LEU A 44 -11.46 -5.23 9.89
CA LEU A 44 -11.08 -5.29 8.48
C LEU A 44 -9.63 -5.74 8.32
N LEU A 45 -8.73 -5.22 9.17
CA LEU A 45 -7.31 -5.60 9.19
C LEU A 45 -7.15 -7.10 9.51
N ARG A 46 -7.80 -7.60 10.55
CA ARG A 46 -7.74 -9.04 10.91
C ARG A 46 -8.29 -9.94 9.79
N ARG A 47 -9.38 -9.52 9.12
CA ARG A 47 -9.91 -10.25 7.96
C ARG A 47 -8.89 -10.27 6.82
N PHE A 48 -8.30 -9.13 6.51
CA PHE A 48 -7.25 -9.01 5.53
C PHE A 48 -6.06 -9.93 5.85
N GLU A 49 -5.55 -9.91 7.09
CA GLU A 49 -4.44 -10.75 7.53
C GLU A 49 -4.75 -12.24 7.38
N SER A 50 -5.98 -12.66 7.70
CA SER A 50 -6.42 -14.03 7.49
C SER A 50 -6.51 -14.42 6.01
N ASP A 51 -6.95 -13.49 5.15
CA ASP A 51 -7.08 -13.74 3.71
C ASP A 51 -5.70 -13.93 3.05
N VAL A 52 -4.72 -13.09 3.40
CA VAL A 52 -3.42 -13.07 2.71
C VAL A 52 -2.51 -14.24 3.07
N GLN A 53 -2.69 -14.89 4.22
CA GLN A 53 -1.87 -16.04 4.66
C GLN A 53 -1.85 -17.20 3.65
N GLY A 54 -2.92 -17.37 2.85
CA GLY A 54 -3.02 -18.42 1.83
C GLY A 54 -2.76 -17.94 0.40
N MET A 55 -2.50 -16.65 0.19
CA MET A 55 -2.40 -16.05 -1.13
C MET A 55 -0.95 -15.96 -1.61
N LYS A 56 -0.73 -16.08 -2.92
CA LYS A 56 0.57 -15.79 -3.52
C LYS A 56 0.71 -14.28 -3.67
N GLU A 57 1.95 -13.77 -3.62
CA GLU A 57 2.25 -12.35 -3.84
C GLU A 57 1.58 -11.76 -5.09
N ARG A 58 1.60 -12.51 -6.20
CA ARG A 58 0.96 -12.12 -7.46
C ARG A 58 -0.55 -11.91 -7.32
N ASP A 59 -1.22 -12.76 -6.53
CA ASP A 59 -2.66 -12.71 -6.33
C ASP A 59 -3.02 -11.52 -5.42
N ILE A 60 -2.22 -11.28 -4.37
CA ILE A 60 -2.32 -10.10 -3.50
C ILE A 60 -2.15 -8.83 -4.33
N TYR A 61 -1.16 -8.81 -5.24
CA TYR A 61 -0.88 -7.67 -6.10
C TYR A 61 -2.04 -7.37 -7.04
N SER A 62 -2.53 -8.41 -7.73
CA SER A 62 -3.62 -8.28 -8.69
C SER A 62 -4.90 -7.82 -7.99
N LYS A 63 -5.22 -8.39 -6.82
CA LYS A 63 -6.37 -7.98 -5.99
C LYS A 63 -6.25 -6.54 -5.52
N GLY A 64 -5.07 -6.12 -5.07
CA GLY A 64 -4.82 -4.74 -4.64
C GLY A 64 -5.07 -3.72 -5.75
N LEU A 65 -4.53 -3.98 -6.94
CA LEU A 65 -4.75 -3.11 -8.11
C LEU A 65 -6.19 -3.13 -8.60
N GLU A 66 -6.85 -4.28 -8.62
CA GLU A 66 -8.26 -4.39 -9.01
C GLU A 66 -9.13 -3.53 -8.09
N LEU A 67 -8.93 -3.62 -6.77
CA LEU A 67 -9.67 -2.83 -5.79
C LEU A 67 -9.43 -1.33 -5.97
N LEU A 68 -8.16 -0.91 -6.15
CA LEU A 68 -7.84 0.49 -6.38
C LEU A 68 -8.35 1.00 -7.73
N SER A 69 -8.40 0.17 -8.77
CA SER A 69 -8.90 0.56 -10.09
C SER A 69 -10.36 1.05 -10.04
N GLN A 70 -11.13 0.54 -9.08
CA GLN A 70 -12.54 0.86 -8.83
C GLN A 70 -12.72 2.05 -7.86
N CYS A 71 -11.64 2.66 -7.40
CA CYS A 71 -11.65 3.84 -6.54
C CYS A 71 -11.54 5.13 -7.37
N THR A 72 -11.85 6.26 -6.71
CA THR A 72 -11.65 7.59 -7.28
C THR A 72 -10.17 7.90 -7.49
N GLU A 73 -9.88 8.87 -8.35
CA GLU A 73 -8.51 9.33 -8.58
C GLU A 73 -7.84 9.85 -7.30
N GLU A 74 -8.59 10.57 -6.47
CA GLU A 74 -8.12 11.07 -5.16
C GLU A 74 -7.77 9.93 -4.20
N GLU A 75 -8.60 8.88 -4.14
CA GLU A 75 -8.33 7.69 -3.33
C GLU A 75 -7.09 6.96 -3.84
N LYS A 76 -6.96 6.75 -5.16
CA LYS A 76 -5.77 6.13 -5.76
C LYS A 76 -4.51 6.93 -5.42
N LEU A 77 -4.54 8.24 -5.65
CA LEU A 77 -3.43 9.14 -5.35
C LEU A 77 -3.02 9.04 -3.88
N ARG A 78 -3.99 9.06 -2.96
CA ARG A 78 -3.75 8.90 -1.52
C ARG A 78 -3.11 7.55 -1.18
N ALA A 79 -3.56 6.46 -1.79
CA ALA A 79 -2.95 5.14 -1.58
C ALA A 79 -1.46 5.14 -2.00
N PHE A 80 -1.14 5.73 -3.15
CA PHE A 80 0.24 5.79 -3.62
C PHE A 80 1.12 6.76 -2.83
N VAL A 81 0.55 7.81 -2.24
CA VAL A 81 1.27 8.66 -1.28
C VAL A 81 1.71 7.87 -0.05
N HIS A 82 0.84 7.01 0.49
CA HIS A 82 1.21 6.14 1.61
C HIS A 82 2.33 5.17 1.24
N LEU A 83 2.20 4.50 0.10
CA LEU A 83 3.23 3.57 -0.41
C LEU A 83 4.57 4.28 -0.65
N TYR A 84 4.55 5.48 -1.22
CA TYR A 84 5.75 6.30 -1.42
C TYR A 84 6.40 6.64 -0.09
N LYS A 85 5.64 7.21 0.87
CA LYS A 85 6.15 7.56 2.20
C LYS A 85 6.73 6.35 2.93
N MET A 86 6.09 5.18 2.81
CA MET A 86 6.61 3.94 3.38
C MET A 86 7.90 3.49 2.73
N SER A 87 8.02 3.60 1.40
CA SER A 87 9.26 3.23 0.71
C SER A 87 10.45 4.13 1.09
N GLU A 88 10.21 5.31 1.64
CA GLU A 88 11.27 6.19 2.18
C GLU A 88 11.67 5.85 3.61
N VAL A 89 10.87 5.05 4.34
CA VAL A 89 11.17 4.65 5.71
C VAL A 89 12.38 3.70 5.70
N ASP A 90 13.30 3.92 6.64
CA ASP A 90 14.53 3.14 6.89
C ASP A 90 15.73 3.35 5.96
N GLY A 91 15.65 4.30 5.01
CA GLY A 91 16.82 4.75 4.24
C GLY A 91 17.46 3.68 3.33
N ARG A 92 16.83 2.51 3.22
CA ARG A 92 17.21 1.39 2.35
C ARG A 92 16.01 1.00 1.52
N VAL A 93 15.81 1.71 0.42
CA VAL A 93 14.75 1.35 -0.53
C VAL A 93 15.19 0.15 -1.34
N HIS A 94 14.51 -0.99 -1.21
CA HIS A 94 14.84 -2.16 -2.01
C HIS A 94 14.39 -1.97 -3.46
N VAL A 95 15.20 -2.41 -4.42
CA VAL A 95 14.88 -2.32 -5.87
C VAL A 95 13.55 -3.02 -6.21
N LYS A 96 13.14 -4.02 -5.41
CA LYS A 96 11.83 -4.67 -5.56
C LYS A 96 10.68 -3.74 -5.17
N GLU A 97 10.80 -2.99 -4.07
CA GLU A 97 9.81 -2.03 -3.58
C GLU A 97 9.63 -0.86 -4.54
N VAL A 98 10.74 -0.25 -4.99
CA VAL A 98 10.69 0.83 -5.99
C VAL A 98 9.97 0.36 -7.25
N ARG A 99 10.29 -0.86 -7.70
CA ARG A 99 9.65 -1.44 -8.87
C ARG A 99 8.15 -1.63 -8.63
N LEU A 100 7.77 -2.26 -7.51
CA LEU A 100 6.37 -2.44 -7.13
C LEU A 100 5.61 -1.10 -7.16
N LEU A 101 6.17 -0.07 -6.53
CA LEU A 101 5.57 1.27 -6.46
C LEU A 101 5.37 1.88 -7.86
N LEU A 102 6.44 1.97 -8.66
CA LEU A 102 6.39 2.60 -9.98
C LEU A 102 5.45 1.87 -10.94
N TYR A 103 5.44 0.53 -10.93
CA TYR A 103 4.51 -0.25 -11.75
C TYR A 103 3.07 -0.08 -11.29
N SER A 104 2.82 -0.05 -9.98
CA SER A 104 1.47 0.12 -9.44
C SER A 104 0.88 1.48 -9.78
N ILE A 105 1.68 2.56 -9.63
CA ILE A 105 1.29 3.93 -10.00
C ILE A 105 0.91 3.99 -11.48
N LYS A 106 1.77 3.46 -12.35
CA LYS A 106 1.54 3.43 -13.79
C LYS A 106 0.26 2.67 -14.16
N LEU A 107 0.03 1.50 -13.56
CA LEU A 107 -1.14 0.67 -13.86
C LEU A 107 -2.45 1.25 -13.33
N ALA A 108 -2.40 2.01 -12.23
CA ALA A 108 -3.57 2.67 -11.68
C ALA A 108 -3.95 3.97 -12.42
N GLY A 109 -3.10 4.43 -13.35
CA GLY A 109 -3.30 5.65 -14.13
C GLY A 109 -3.10 6.91 -13.29
N VAL A 110 -2.18 6.87 -12.32
CA VAL A 110 -1.83 8.02 -11.48
C VAL A 110 -0.48 8.57 -11.94
N GLU A 111 -0.34 9.90 -11.97
CA GLU A 111 0.93 10.55 -12.29
C GLU A 111 1.90 10.49 -11.11
N PHE A 112 3.13 10.02 -11.36
CA PHE A 112 4.13 9.86 -10.30
C PHE A 112 4.49 11.19 -9.63
N ASP A 113 4.60 12.26 -10.41
CA ASP A 113 4.95 13.59 -9.90
C ASP A 113 3.89 14.13 -8.93
N ASP A 114 2.61 13.79 -9.14
CA ASP A 114 1.54 14.17 -8.23
C ASP A 114 1.64 13.43 -6.89
N VAL A 115 2.04 12.15 -6.91
CA VAL A 115 2.32 11.37 -5.71
C VAL A 115 3.45 12.03 -4.90
N VAL A 116 4.58 12.32 -5.55
CA VAL A 116 5.74 12.95 -4.90
C VAL A 116 5.38 14.31 -4.32
N LYS A 117 4.72 15.15 -5.12
CA LYS A 117 4.30 16.50 -4.71
C LYS A 117 3.35 16.48 -3.52
N LEU A 118 2.41 15.54 -3.48
CA LEU A 118 1.48 15.42 -2.37
C LEU A 118 2.15 14.82 -1.13
N ALA A 119 3.08 13.89 -1.30
CA ALA A 119 3.84 13.31 -0.19
C ALA A 119 4.69 14.34 0.57
N GLN A 120 5.21 15.34 -0.14
CA GLN A 120 5.99 16.45 0.43
C GLN A 120 5.16 17.45 1.24
N LYS A 121 3.84 17.46 1.09
CA LYS A 121 2.96 18.31 1.91
C LYS A 121 2.87 17.69 3.30
N LYS A 122 3.34 18.46 4.30
CA LYS A 122 3.29 18.12 5.73
C LYS A 122 1.86 17.98 6.22
#